data_AF-A0A2C9W820-F1
#
_entry.id   AF-A0A2C9W820-F1
#
_cell.length_a   1.000
_cell.length_b   1.000
_cell.length_c   1.000
_cell.angle_alpha   90.00
_cell.angle_beta   90.00
_cell.angle_gamma   90.00
#
_symmetry.space_group_name_H-M   'P 1'
#
loop_
_entity.id
_entity.type
_entity.pdbx_description
1 polymer ?
#
loop_
_entity_poly.entity_id
_entity_poly.type
_entity_poly.pdbx_seq_one_letter_code
_entity_poly.pdbx_strand_id
1 'polypeptide(L)'
;MYFHLLQRKRRPSTFSKLQVQKKMVGRKGRKTNRKHSLSTIRYNKRKNGASKRSASTVRRLKMYNTKPKRNNKGKILKFELQSKELPDTRIRSDPRWFVNSRVVDQKRLQYYREELQRRMENSYNVILNQRKLPVSL
;
A
#
# COMPACT_ATOMS: atom_id res chain seq x y z
N MET A 1 -3.40 22.41 -77.71
CA MET A 1 -2.88 23.56 -76.94
C MET A 1 -3.07 23.28 -75.45
N TYR A 2 -1.98 23.39 -74.69
CA TYR A 2 -1.82 23.90 -73.32
C TYR A 2 -3.12 24.35 -72.58
N PHE A 3 -3.36 24.21 -71.27
CA PHE A 3 -2.57 23.86 -70.08
C PHE A 3 -3.55 23.75 -68.87
N HIS A 4 -3.19 22.93 -67.87
CA HIS A 4 -3.39 23.12 -66.41
C HIS A 4 -4.80 23.23 -65.77
N LEU A 5 -5.10 22.29 -64.85
CA LEU A 5 -5.14 22.60 -63.41
C LEU A 5 -5.03 21.33 -62.54
N LEU A 6 -4.02 21.31 -61.66
CA LEU A 6 -3.81 20.27 -60.66
C LEU A 6 -4.94 20.25 -59.61
N GLN A 7 -5.57 19.10 -59.42
CA GLN A 7 -6.11 18.73 -58.10
C GLN A 7 -5.34 17.55 -57.53
N ARG A 8 -4.37 17.84 -56.66
CA ARG A 8 -3.71 16.83 -55.81
C ARG A 8 -4.73 16.36 -54.76
N LYS A 9 -5.45 15.27 -55.07
CA LYS A 9 -6.15 14.44 -54.08
C LYS A 9 -5.12 13.99 -53.03
N ARG A 10 -5.23 14.50 -51.80
CA ARG A 10 -4.44 13.99 -50.66
C ARG A 10 -4.82 12.52 -50.44
N ARG A 11 -3.89 11.62 -50.76
CA ARG A 11 -3.98 10.21 -50.35
C ARG A 11 -3.95 10.17 -48.82
N PRO A 12 -4.87 9.46 -48.13
CA PRO A 12 -4.70 9.23 -46.71
C PRO A 12 -3.44 8.40 -46.50
N SER A 13 -2.48 8.95 -45.75
CA SER A 13 -1.32 8.20 -45.27
C SER A 13 -1.83 7.13 -44.30
N THR A 14 -1.93 5.88 -44.78
CA THR A 14 -2.02 4.71 -43.91
C THR A 14 -0.67 4.52 -43.24
N PHE A 15 -0.39 5.32 -42.21
CA PHE A 15 0.65 5.01 -41.25
C PHE A 15 0.11 3.84 -40.43
N SER A 16 0.42 2.63 -40.89
CA SER A 16 0.18 1.42 -40.12
C SER A 16 0.88 1.59 -38.78
N LYS A 17 0.09 1.69 -37.69
CA LYS A 17 0.61 1.53 -36.33
C LYS A 17 1.26 0.15 -36.29
N LEU A 18 2.59 0.10 -36.34
CA LEU A 18 3.35 -1.00 -35.79
C LEU A 18 3.11 -0.97 -34.27
N GLN A 19 1.99 -1.53 -33.83
CA GLN A 19 1.85 -1.99 -32.46
C GLN A 19 2.87 -3.13 -32.32
N VAL A 20 4.02 -2.81 -31.75
CA VAL A 20 4.88 -3.80 -31.12
C VAL A 20 4.07 -4.37 -29.96
N GLN A 21 3.29 -5.42 -30.24
CA GLN A 21 2.73 -6.27 -29.21
C GLN A 21 3.91 -6.93 -28.50
N LYS A 22 4.35 -6.36 -27.39
CA LYS A 22 5.11 -7.10 -26.38
C LYS A 22 4.20 -8.25 -25.94
N LYS A 23 4.42 -9.42 -26.55
CA LYS A 23 3.85 -10.68 -26.10
C LYS A 23 4.40 -10.92 -24.70
N MET A 24 3.69 -10.42 -23.69
CA MET A 24 3.93 -10.82 -22.32
C MET A 24 3.66 -12.32 -22.31
N VAL A 25 4.73 -13.11 -22.26
CA VAL A 25 4.64 -14.53 -21.94
C VAL A 25 4.08 -14.57 -20.52
N GLY A 26 2.75 -14.63 -20.45
CA GLY A 26 2.02 -14.86 -19.23
C GLY A 26 2.49 -16.21 -18.71
N ARG A 27 3.50 -16.20 -17.84
CA ARG A 27 3.77 -17.32 -16.96
C ARG A 27 2.51 -17.46 -16.14
N LYS A 28 1.60 -18.34 -16.59
CA LYS A 28 0.50 -18.86 -15.78
C LYS A 28 1.15 -19.29 -14.48
N GLY A 29 1.00 -18.47 -13.43
CA GLY A 29 1.51 -18.78 -12.12
C GLY A 29 0.98 -20.15 -11.77
N ARG A 30 1.87 -21.14 -11.66
CA ARG A 30 1.53 -22.52 -11.33
C ARG A 30 0.67 -22.44 -10.07
N LYS A 31 -0.64 -22.65 -10.18
CA LYS A 31 -1.55 -22.75 -9.03
C LYS A 31 -1.17 -24.03 -8.32
N THR A 32 -0.13 -23.96 -7.49
CA THR A 32 0.27 -25.09 -6.68
C THR A 32 -0.84 -25.26 -5.63
N ASN A 33 -1.69 -26.27 -5.80
CA ASN A 33 -2.57 -26.78 -4.74
C ASN A 33 -1.68 -27.37 -3.64
N ARG A 34 -1.01 -26.48 -2.90
CA ARG A 34 -0.07 -26.81 -1.84
C ARG A 34 -0.86 -27.24 -0.61
N LYS A 35 -1.02 -28.56 -0.45
CA LYS A 35 -1.63 -29.22 0.71
C LYS A 35 -0.70 -29.18 1.94
N HIS A 36 -0.32 -27.99 2.43
CA HIS A 36 0.53 -27.85 3.64
C HIS A 36 -0.05 -26.88 4.67
N SER A 37 0.29 -27.07 5.96
CA SER A 37 -0.25 -26.31 7.12
C SER A 37 -0.18 -24.78 6.97
N LEU A 38 0.85 -24.25 6.30
CA LEU A 38 1.07 -22.81 6.08
C LEU A 38 0.43 -22.21 4.80
N SER A 39 -0.47 -22.93 4.13
CA SER A 39 -1.13 -22.45 2.91
C SER A 39 -2.27 -21.48 3.25
N THR A 40 -2.28 -20.25 2.74
CA THR A 40 -3.37 -19.29 2.96
C THR A 40 -4.66 -19.65 2.19
N ILE A 41 -4.55 -20.47 1.13
CA ILE A 41 -5.65 -20.82 0.21
C ILE A 41 -6.65 -21.81 0.84
N ARG A 42 -6.21 -22.68 1.77
CA ARG A 42 -7.09 -23.66 2.42
C ARG A 42 -8.09 -23.05 3.41
N TYR A 43 -7.83 -21.84 3.91
CA TYR A 43 -8.55 -21.29 5.06
C TYR A 43 -9.88 -20.62 4.73
N ASN A 44 -10.17 -20.36 3.45
CA ASN A 44 -11.45 -19.79 3.01
C ASN A 44 -12.50 -20.85 2.65
N LYS A 45 -12.17 -22.15 2.65
CA LYS A 45 -13.10 -23.23 2.29
C LYS A 45 -13.52 -24.01 3.53
N ARG A 46 -14.48 -23.47 4.28
CA ARG A 46 -15.18 -24.18 5.36
C ARG A 46 -16.14 -25.23 4.75
N LYS A 47 -15.62 -26.38 4.37
CA LYS A 47 -16.37 -27.63 4.19
C LYS A 47 -15.39 -28.79 4.35
N ASN A 48 -15.36 -29.35 5.54
CA ASN A 48 -14.76 -30.66 5.88
C ASN A 48 -13.23 -30.63 6.11
N GLY A 49 -12.83 -30.49 7.37
CA GLY A 49 -11.44 -30.62 7.84
C GLY A 49 -10.90 -29.36 8.50
N ALA A 50 -11.09 -29.26 9.82
CA ALA A 50 -10.77 -28.09 10.64
C ALA A 50 -9.27 -27.76 10.63
N SER A 51 -8.88 -26.83 9.77
CA SER A 51 -7.57 -26.22 9.86
C SER A 51 -7.57 -25.24 11.06
N LYS A 52 -6.81 -25.55 12.12
CA LYS A 52 -6.79 -24.83 13.42
C LYS A 52 -6.39 -23.35 13.38
N ARG A 53 -6.01 -22.81 12.22
CA ARG A 53 -5.52 -21.43 12.09
C ARG A 53 -6.51 -20.64 11.24
N SER A 54 -6.44 -19.32 11.22
CA SER A 54 -7.14 -18.51 10.22
C SER A 54 -6.15 -18.05 9.15
N ALA A 55 -6.63 -17.51 8.04
CA ALA A 55 -5.75 -16.93 7.03
C ALA A 55 -4.89 -15.78 7.61
N SER A 56 -5.43 -14.98 8.54
CA SER A 56 -4.68 -13.93 9.25
C SER A 56 -3.61 -14.52 10.17
N THR A 57 -3.92 -15.58 10.92
CA THR A 57 -2.93 -16.28 11.75
C THR A 57 -1.79 -16.85 10.91
N VAL A 58 -2.08 -17.42 9.74
CA VAL A 58 -1.01 -17.93 8.85
C VAL A 58 -0.12 -16.81 8.32
N ARG A 59 -0.68 -15.64 7.97
CA ARG A 59 0.14 -14.49 7.55
C ARG A 59 1.03 -13.99 8.70
N ARG A 60 0.47 -13.89 9.91
CA ARG A 60 1.23 -13.54 11.13
C ARG A 60 2.39 -14.53 11.38
N LEU A 61 2.13 -15.84 11.29
CA LEU A 61 3.17 -16.85 11.50
C LEU A 61 4.25 -16.83 10.41
N LYS A 62 3.91 -16.45 9.17
CA LYS A 62 4.89 -16.27 8.11
C LYS A 62 5.82 -15.09 8.37
N MET A 63 5.34 -14.04 9.04
CA MET A 63 6.14 -12.88 9.41
C MET A 63 7.33 -13.26 10.30
N TYR A 64 7.14 -14.16 11.28
CA TYR A 64 8.26 -14.62 12.12
C TYR A 64 9.32 -15.45 11.36
N ASN A 65 9.01 -15.93 10.15
CA ASN A 65 9.89 -16.77 9.34
C ASN A 65 10.51 -16.01 8.15
N THR A 66 10.67 -14.68 8.23
CA THR A 66 11.24 -13.87 7.14
C THR A 66 12.75 -14.10 7.00
N LYS A 67 13.18 -14.68 5.88
CA LYS A 67 14.60 -14.88 5.53
C LYS A 67 14.86 -14.44 4.08
N PRO A 68 16.07 -13.95 3.73
CA PRO A 68 16.42 -13.62 2.35
C PRO A 68 16.40 -14.86 1.47
N LYS A 69 15.74 -14.78 0.32
CA LYS A 69 15.80 -15.85 -0.68
C LYS A 69 17.11 -15.72 -1.45
N ARG A 70 17.89 -16.80 -1.50
CA ARG A 70 19.21 -16.85 -2.16
C ARG A 70 19.21 -17.82 -3.34
N ASN A 71 20.13 -17.61 -4.27
CA ASN A 71 20.47 -18.61 -5.28
C ASN A 71 21.47 -19.64 -4.72
N ASN A 72 21.77 -20.69 -5.50
CA ASN A 72 22.74 -21.72 -5.11
C ASN A 72 24.16 -21.16 -4.92
N LYS A 73 24.49 -20.04 -5.58
CA LYS A 73 25.77 -19.30 -5.42
C LYS A 73 25.77 -18.33 -4.22
N GLY A 74 24.75 -18.38 -3.35
CA GLY A 74 24.63 -17.54 -2.15
C GLY A 74 24.17 -16.09 -2.37
N LYS A 75 23.95 -15.66 -3.62
CA LYS A 75 23.49 -14.28 -3.93
C LYS A 75 22.02 -14.10 -3.55
N ILE A 76 21.71 -12.98 -2.88
CA ILE A 76 20.33 -12.63 -2.47
C ILE A 76 19.51 -12.23 -3.71
N LEU A 77 18.40 -12.93 -3.92
CA LEU A 77 17.44 -12.68 -4.99
C LEU A 77 16.36 -11.68 -4.57
N LYS A 78 15.80 -11.87 -3.38
CA LYS A 78 14.73 -11.03 -2.83
C LYS A 78 14.72 -11.08 -1.31
N PHE A 79 14.48 -9.92 -0.70
CA PHE A 79 14.04 -9.79 0.68
C PHE A 79 12.85 -8.82 0.74
N GLU A 80 11.94 -9.02 1.69
CA GLU A 80 10.64 -8.31 1.67
C GLU A 80 10.74 -6.84 2.08
N LEU A 81 11.63 -6.51 3.04
CA LEU A 81 11.77 -5.17 3.62
C LEU A 81 13.15 -4.53 3.36
N GLN A 82 14.00 -5.14 2.53
CA GLN A 82 15.31 -4.60 2.15
C GLN A 82 15.40 -4.59 0.63
N SER A 83 14.69 -3.65 0.01
CA SER A 83 14.90 -3.34 -1.41
C SER A 83 16.24 -2.64 -1.59
N LYS A 84 16.94 -2.96 -2.69
CA LYS A 84 18.17 -2.25 -3.07
C LYS A 84 17.91 -0.98 -3.87
N GLU A 85 16.68 -0.82 -4.36
CA GLU A 85 16.25 0.32 -5.13
C GLU A 85 16.07 1.51 -4.20
N LEU A 86 16.68 2.64 -4.55
CA LEU A 86 16.50 3.90 -3.83
C LEU A 86 15.17 4.52 -4.30
N PRO A 87 14.25 4.85 -3.37
CA PRO A 87 13.05 5.59 -3.73
C PRO A 87 13.41 7.05 -4.08
N ASP A 88 12.57 7.70 -4.89
CA ASP A 88 12.62 9.16 -5.03
C ASP A 88 12.20 9.80 -3.71
N THR A 89 13.04 10.69 -3.19
CA THR A 89 12.89 11.31 -1.87
C THR A 89 12.26 12.69 -1.92
N ARG A 90 12.06 13.25 -3.12
CA ARG A 90 11.52 14.61 -3.26
C ARG A 90 10.04 14.64 -2.92
N ILE A 91 9.67 15.56 -2.04
CA ILE A 91 8.28 15.82 -1.70
C ILE A 91 7.76 16.97 -2.58
N ARG A 92 6.58 16.80 -3.17
CA ARG A 92 5.92 17.85 -3.96
C ARG A 92 5.52 19.01 -3.06
N SER A 93 5.68 20.25 -3.54
CA SER A 93 5.14 21.43 -2.86
C SER A 93 3.61 21.37 -2.74
N ASP A 94 3.09 21.56 -1.52
CA ASP A 94 1.65 21.64 -1.23
C ASP A 94 1.39 22.77 -0.21
N PRO A 95 0.53 23.76 -0.51
CA PRO A 95 0.17 24.82 0.43
C PRO A 95 -0.41 24.32 1.76
N ARG A 96 -1.01 23.11 1.78
CA ARG A 96 -1.65 22.55 2.97
C ARG A 96 -0.68 22.27 4.11
N TRP A 97 0.62 22.17 3.84
CA TRP A 97 1.64 21.98 4.88
C TRP A 97 1.77 23.17 5.81
N PHE A 98 1.41 24.36 5.32
CA PHE A 98 1.51 25.61 6.06
C PHE A 98 0.18 26.02 6.68
N VAL A 99 -0.89 25.25 6.46
CA VAL A 99 -2.18 25.50 7.10
C VAL A 99 -2.18 24.86 8.49
N ASN A 100 -2.79 25.54 9.46
CA ASN A 100 -2.94 25.05 10.83
C ASN A 100 -3.69 23.71 10.86
N SER A 101 -3.02 22.64 11.29
CA SER A 101 -3.55 21.26 11.23
C SER A 101 -4.35 20.82 12.46
N ARG A 102 -4.12 21.45 13.62
CA ARG A 102 -4.84 21.20 14.88
C ARG A 102 -5.22 22.53 15.50
N VAL A 103 -6.48 22.93 15.32
CA VAL A 103 -7.04 24.17 15.88
C VAL A 103 -8.15 23.80 16.85
N VAL A 104 -8.17 24.45 18.02
CA VAL A 104 -9.19 24.28 19.05
C VAL A 104 -9.71 25.65 19.42
N ASP A 105 -11.03 25.78 19.58
CA ASP A 105 -11.62 27.04 20.04
C ASP A 105 -11.28 27.32 21.50
N GLN A 106 -11.07 28.59 21.84
CA GLN A 106 -10.66 28.99 23.19
C GLN A 106 -11.65 28.52 24.28
N LYS A 107 -12.96 28.58 24.02
CA LYS A 107 -14.00 28.10 24.97
C LYS A 107 -13.91 26.60 25.20
N ARG A 108 -13.67 25.82 24.14
CA ARG A 108 -13.54 24.36 24.23
C ARG A 108 -12.24 23.98 24.92
N LEU A 109 -11.18 24.76 24.70
CA LEU A 109 -9.89 24.57 25.36
C LEU A 109 -10.00 24.80 26.87
N GLN A 110 -10.68 25.86 27.29
CA GLN A 110 -10.93 26.13 28.71
C GLN A 110 -11.73 24.99 29.38
N TYR A 111 -12.85 24.60 28.77
CA TYR A 111 -13.65 23.46 29.23
C TYR A 111 -12.82 22.17 29.35
N TYR A 112 -11.95 21.92 28.37
CA TYR A 112 -11.12 20.73 28.34
C TYR A 112 -10.07 20.72 29.46
N ARG A 113 -9.46 21.88 29.76
CA ARG A 113 -8.51 22.02 30.87
C ARG A 113 -9.17 21.72 32.21
N GLU A 114 -10.36 22.26 32.45
CA GLU A 114 -11.11 22.05 33.69
C GLU A 114 -11.53 20.59 33.87
N GLU A 115 -12.07 19.95 32.83
CA GLU A 115 -12.43 18.53 32.87
C GLU A 115 -11.21 17.61 33.05
N LEU A 116 -10.09 17.92 32.40
CA LEU A 116 -8.87 17.14 32.58
C LEU A 116 -8.35 17.25 34.00
N GLN A 117 -8.27 18.46 34.55
CA GLN A 117 -7.77 18.67 35.90
C GLN A 117 -8.61 17.90 36.93
N ARG A 118 -9.95 18.02 36.86
CA ARG A 118 -10.88 17.27 37.73
C ARG A 118 -10.70 15.76 37.64
N ARG A 119 -10.45 15.23 36.44
CA ARG A 119 -10.27 13.78 36.23
C ARG A 119 -8.89 13.30 36.64
N MET A 120 -7.86 14.14 36.50
CA MET A 120 -6.48 13.86 36.89
C MET A 120 -6.26 13.90 38.40
N GLU A 121 -7.01 14.74 39.12
CA GLU A 121 -6.99 14.81 40.60
C GLU A 121 -7.35 13.47 41.25
N ASN A 122 -8.16 12.65 40.57
CA ASN A 122 -8.50 11.31 41.04
C ASN A 122 -7.53 10.25 40.49
N SER A 123 -6.68 9.72 41.36
CA SER A 123 -5.66 8.70 41.07
C SER A 123 -6.19 7.35 40.56
N TYR A 124 -7.49 7.08 40.66
CA TYR A 124 -8.09 5.83 40.17
C TYR A 124 -8.56 5.91 38.71
N ASN A 125 -8.55 7.10 38.11
CA ASN A 125 -8.99 7.28 36.74
C ASN A 125 -7.86 6.99 35.74
N VAL A 126 -8.16 6.26 34.66
CA VAL A 126 -7.21 5.96 33.57
C VAL A 126 -7.70 6.53 32.25
N ILE A 127 -6.83 7.24 31.54
CA ILE A 127 -7.11 7.78 30.21
C ILE A 127 -6.85 6.69 29.15
N LEU A 128 -7.91 6.24 28.46
CA LEU A 128 -7.80 5.18 27.45
C LEU A 128 -7.20 5.66 26.11
N ASN A 129 -7.47 6.91 25.69
CA ASN A 129 -7.15 7.43 24.35
C ASN A 129 -6.31 8.71 24.39
N GLN A 130 -5.18 8.69 25.09
CA GLN A 130 -4.33 9.87 25.29
C GLN A 130 -3.84 10.54 23.98
N ARG A 131 -3.58 9.75 22.92
CA ARG A 131 -3.02 10.26 21.64
C ARG A 131 -3.89 11.28 20.91
N LYS A 132 -5.20 11.33 21.21
CA LYS A 132 -6.15 12.24 20.56
C LYS A 132 -6.39 13.52 21.36
N LEU A 133 -5.80 13.60 22.55
CA LEU A 133 -6.06 14.64 23.53
C LEU A 133 -4.95 15.70 23.51
N PRO A 134 -5.28 17.00 23.47
CA PRO A 134 -4.28 18.07 23.55
C PRO A 134 -3.84 18.29 25.00
N VAL A 135 -2.94 17.43 25.49
CA VAL A 135 -2.51 17.42 26.92
C VAL A 135 -1.31 18.31 27.23
N SER A 136 -0.58 18.79 26.22
CA SER A 136 0.70 19.51 26.37
C SER A 136 0.56 21.04 26.28
N LEU A 137 -0.63 21.59 26.52
CA LEU A 137 -0.94 23.01 26.31
C LEU A 137 -1.04 23.81 27.61
#